data_AF-A0A4W2BUZ7-F1
#
_entry.id   AF-A0A4W2BUZ7-F1
#
_cell.length_a   1.000
_cell.length_b   1.000
_cell.length_c   1.000
_cell.angle_alpha   90.00
_cell.angle_beta   90.00
_cell.angle_gamma   90.00
#
_symmetry.space_group_name_H-M   'P 1'
#
loop_
_entity.id
_entity.type
_entity.pdbx_description
1 polymer ?
#
loop_
_entity_poly.entity_id
_entity_poly.type
_entity_poly.pdbx_seq_one_letter_code
_entity_poly.pdbx_strand_id
1 'polypeptide(L)'
;MDALSEANGTFALTLLKKLGEGSSENVFISPLSISSALAMVLMGARGNTAAQMCQVRSGSRFWAAADALSLARECPPGFPEPSQRS
;
A
#
# COMPACT_ATOMS: atom_id res chain seq x y z
N MET A 1 13.79 -7.98 2.29
CA MET A 1 13.49 -6.53 2.48
C MET A 1 13.17 -5.83 1.15
N ASP A 2 13.55 -6.42 0.01
CA ASP A 2 13.43 -5.80 -1.31
C ASP A 2 12.00 -5.56 -1.76
N ALA A 3 11.07 -6.48 -1.47
CA ALA A 3 9.66 -6.34 -1.83
C ALA A 3 8.97 -5.12 -1.20
N LEU A 4 9.32 -4.77 0.04
CA LEU A 4 8.79 -3.57 0.72
C LEU A 4 9.37 -2.29 0.11
N SER A 5 10.68 -2.29 -0.15
CA SER A 5 11.36 -1.16 -0.81
C SER A 5 10.75 -0.91 -2.20
N GLU A 6 10.53 -1.97 -2.98
CA GLU A 6 9.95 -1.89 -4.31
C GLU A 6 8.48 -1.44 -4.28
N ALA A 7 7.69 -1.93 -3.31
CA ALA A 7 6.31 -1.49 -3.12
C ALA A 7 6.24 0.00 -2.74
N ASN A 8 7.10 0.44 -1.81
CA ASN A 8 7.19 1.85 -1.41
C ASN A 8 7.68 2.74 -2.56
N GLY A 9 8.65 2.28 -3.36
CA GLY A 9 9.13 3.00 -4.54
C GLY A 9 8.04 3.15 -5.61
N THR A 10 7.29 2.08 -5.87
CA THR A 10 6.17 2.10 -6.83
C THR A 10 5.06 3.05 -6.36
N PHE A 11 4.72 2.99 -5.08
CA PHE A 11 3.74 3.89 -4.46
C PHE A 11 4.21 5.36 -4.54
N ALA A 12 5.47 5.63 -4.19
CA ALA A 12 6.07 6.96 -4.26
C ALA A 12 5.97 7.59 -5.66
N LEU A 13 6.36 6.84 -6.69
CA LEU A 13 6.31 7.30 -8.08
C LEU A 13 4.88 7.52 -8.56
N THR A 14 3.96 6.62 -8.19
CA THR A 14 2.53 6.76 -8.55
C THR A 14 1.92 7.98 -7.89
N LEU A 15 2.22 8.20 -6.61
CA LEU A 15 1.73 9.35 -5.85
C LEU A 15 2.31 10.65 -6.40
N LEU A 16 3.63 10.72 -6.65
CA LEU A 16 4.27 11.91 -7.22
C LEU A 16 3.69 12.28 -8.59
N LYS A 17 3.48 11.28 -9.47
CA LYS A 17 2.83 11.50 -10.77
C LYS A 17 1.42 12.07 -10.60
N LYS A 18 0.63 11.54 -9.66
CA LYS A 18 -0.72 12.02 -9.39
C LYS A 18 -0.77 13.43 -8.81
N LEU A 19 0.17 13.78 -7.93
CA LEU A 19 0.25 15.16 -7.41
C LEU A 19 0.80 16.16 -8.43
N GLY A 20 1.69 15.72 -9.33
CA GLY A 20 2.22 16.53 -10.42
C GLY A 20 1.33 16.58 -11.67
N GLU A 21 0.22 15.83 -11.71
CA GLU A 21 -0.73 15.86 -12.81
C GLU A 21 -1.42 17.24 -12.85
N GLY A 22 -1.12 18.04 -13.88
CA GLY A 22 -1.79 19.31 -14.13
C GLY A 22 -1.22 20.53 -13.38
N SER A 23 -0.14 20.37 -12.61
CA SER A 23 0.58 21.48 -11.98
C SER A 23 2.05 21.48 -12.39
N SER A 24 2.58 22.67 -12.69
CA SER A 24 4.01 22.92 -12.91
C SER A 24 4.73 23.41 -11.64
N GLU A 25 4.04 23.40 -10.50
CA GLU A 25 4.60 23.81 -9.22
C GLU A 25 5.43 22.70 -8.57
N ASN A 26 6.31 23.09 -7.65
CA ASN A 26 7.18 22.15 -6.96
C ASN A 26 6.36 21.24 -6.04
N VAL A 27 6.43 19.92 -6.27
CA VAL A 27 5.82 18.90 -5.41
C VAL A 27 6.90 18.24 -4.56
N PHE A 28 6.79 18.35 -3.24
CA PHE A 28 7.67 17.69 -2.29
C PHE A 28 6.86 16.84 -1.31
N ILE A 29 7.13 15.53 -1.27
CA ILE A 29 6.40 14.56 -0.46
C ILE A 29 7.38 13.60 0.23
N SER A 30 6.94 13.00 1.34
CA SER A 30 7.63 11.87 2.00
C SER A 30 6.82 10.59 1.84
N PRO A 31 7.12 9.76 0.81
CA PRO A 31 6.33 8.57 0.50
C PRO A 31 6.32 7.54 1.64
N LEU A 32 7.46 7.36 2.32
CA LEU A 32 7.58 6.42 3.44
C LEU A 32 6.69 6.85 4.61
N SER A 33 6.68 8.13 4.96
CA SER A 33 5.83 8.64 6.05
C SER A 33 4.34 8.43 5.75
N ILE A 34 3.93 8.66 4.50
CA ILE A 34 2.54 8.44 4.06
C ILE A 34 2.20 6.96 4.08
N SER A 35 3.09 6.08 3.58
CA SER A 35 2.92 4.62 3.66
C SER A 35 2.76 4.14 5.09
N SER A 36 3.56 4.64 6.04
CA SER A 36 3.47 4.28 7.46
C SER A 36 2.16 4.75 8.09
N ALA A 37 1.73 5.97 7.79
CA ALA A 37 0.44 6.48 8.26
C ALA A 37 -0.73 5.63 7.70
N LEU A 38 -0.71 5.32 6.41
CA LEU A 38 -1.71 4.44 5.78
C LEU A 38 -1.70 3.03 6.35
N ALA A 39 -0.53 2.50 6.73
CA ALA A 39 -0.42 1.21 7.40
C ALA A 39 -1.09 1.24 8.79
N MET A 40 -0.88 2.30 9.57
CA MET A 40 -1.55 2.48 10.87
C MET A 40 -3.07 2.60 10.73
N VAL A 41 -3.53 3.38 9.74
CA VAL A 41 -4.98 3.54 9.48
C VAL A 41 -5.58 2.21 9.00
N LEU A 42 -4.87 1.44 8.18
CA LEU A 42 -5.34 0.15 7.73
C LEU A 42 -5.55 -0.83 8.88
N MET A 43 -4.69 -0.83 9.90
CA MET A 43 -4.87 -1.68 11.10
C MET A 43 -6.18 -1.39 11.84
N GLY A 44 -6.74 -0.18 11.69
CA GLY A 44 -8.05 0.19 12.24
C GLY A 44 -9.22 0.04 11.27
N ALA A 45 -8.97 -0.14 9.96
CA ALA A 45 -10.00 -0.20 8.93
C ALA A 45 -10.64 -1.60 8.84
N ARG A 46 -11.91 -1.66 8.42
CA ARG A 46 -12.65 -2.93 8.24
C ARG A 46 -13.41 -2.97 6.91
N GLY A 47 -13.75 -4.17 6.45
CA GLY A 47 -14.58 -4.39 5.26
C GLY A 47 -14.00 -3.75 4.00
N ASN A 48 -14.86 -3.07 3.24
CA ASN A 48 -14.48 -2.48 1.95
C ASN A 48 -13.39 -1.39 2.06
N THR A 49 -13.36 -0.66 3.18
CA THR A 49 -12.36 0.39 3.41
C THR A 49 -10.96 -0.20 3.52
N ALA A 50 -10.79 -1.29 4.26
CA ALA A 50 -9.51 -1.99 4.34
C ALA A 50 -9.07 -2.54 2.97
N ALA A 51 -10.01 -3.07 2.19
CA ALA A 51 -9.74 -3.60 0.86
C ALA A 51 -9.25 -2.52 -0.13
N GLN A 52 -9.90 -1.34 -0.12
CA GLN A 52 -9.49 -0.22 -0.97
C GLN A 52 -8.12 0.32 -0.58
N MET A 53 -7.85 0.47 0.72
CA MET A 53 -6.55 0.92 1.22
C MET A 53 -5.41 -0.03 0.83
N CYS A 54 -5.67 -1.33 0.80
CA CYS A 54 -4.71 -2.31 0.34
C CYS A 54 -4.46 -2.27 -1.18
N GLN A 55 -5.47 -1.98 -2.00
CA GLN A 55 -5.29 -1.81 -3.44
C GLN A 55 -4.39 -0.61 -3.77
N VAL A 56 -4.64 0.54 -3.13
CA VAL A 56 -3.87 1.78 -3.36
C VAL A 56 -2.39 1.61 -2.97
N ARG A 57 -2.12 0.79 -1.94
CA ARG A 57 -0.77 0.54 -1.41
C ARG A 57 -0.02 -0.57 -2.18
N SER A 58 -0.39 -0.88 -3.42
CA SER A 58 0.18 -1.94 -4.25
C SER A 58 -0.21 -3.35 -3.76
N GLY A 59 -1.47 -3.69 -4.01
CA GLY A 59 -2.26 -4.79 -3.41
C GLY A 59 -1.85 -6.25 -3.61
N SER A 60 -0.58 -6.56 -3.90
CA SER A 60 -0.07 -7.95 -3.87
C SER A 60 1.21 -8.09 -3.07
N ARG A 61 2.16 -7.15 -3.23
CA ARG A 61 3.49 -7.22 -2.60
C ARG A 61 3.55 -6.63 -1.21
N PHE A 62 2.68 -5.65 -0.90
CA PHE A 62 2.64 -5.17 0.47
C PHE A 62 2.01 -6.20 1.40
N TRP A 63 0.96 -6.92 0.99
CA TRP A 63 0.43 -7.99 1.84
C TRP A 63 1.51 -9.03 2.15
N ALA A 64 2.27 -9.46 1.13
CA ALA A 64 3.45 -10.32 1.34
C ALA A 64 4.50 -9.69 2.29
N ALA A 65 4.73 -8.37 2.20
CA ALA A 65 5.64 -7.67 3.12
C ALA A 65 5.08 -7.51 4.54
N ALA A 66 3.77 -7.27 4.68
CA ALA A 66 3.08 -7.13 5.97
C ALA A 66 2.98 -8.47 6.71
N ASP A 67 2.81 -9.56 5.96
CA ASP A 67 2.88 -10.93 6.44
C ASP A 67 4.31 -11.25 6.92
N ALA A 68 5.32 -10.91 6.11
CA ALA A 68 6.74 -11.04 6.49
C ALA A 68 7.14 -10.16 7.69
N LEU A 69 6.45 -9.05 7.93
CA LEU A 69 6.67 -8.16 9.07
C LEU A 69 5.78 -8.50 10.27
N SER A 70 4.93 -9.54 10.19
CA SER A 70 3.94 -9.89 11.23
C SER A 70 3.06 -8.71 11.65
N LEU A 71 2.87 -7.72 10.76
CA LEU A 71 2.05 -6.52 11.00
C LEU A 71 0.57 -6.76 10.66
N ALA A 72 0.24 -7.88 10.03
CA ALA A 72 -1.14 -8.26 9.74
C ALA A 72 -1.68 -9.19 10.82
N ARG A 73 -2.63 -8.72 11.62
CA ARG A 73 -3.66 -9.60 12.18
C ARG A 73 -4.67 -9.85 11.06
N GLU A 74 -4.76 -11.13 10.66
CA GLU A 74 -5.71 -11.79 9.76
C GLU A 74 -6.41 -10.95 8.69
N CYS A 75 -6.14 -11.31 7.42
CA CYS A 75 -6.89 -10.85 6.26
C CYS A 75 -8.41 -11.06 6.48
N PRO A 76 -9.27 -10.07 6.22
CA PRO A 76 -10.72 -10.29 6.32
C PRO A 76 -11.16 -11.40 5.36
N PRO A 77 -12.07 -12.30 5.78
CA PRO A 77 -12.49 -13.45 4.98
C PRO A 77 -13.10 -12.97 3.66
N GLY A 78 -12.57 -13.45 2.52
CA GLY A 78 -13.07 -13.15 1.17
C GLY A 78 -12.05 -12.64 0.16
N PHE A 79 -10.76 -12.48 0.53
CA PHE A 79 -9.72 -12.12 -0.44
C PHE A 79 -9.01 -13.36 -1.00
N PRO A 80 -8.87 -13.50 -2.33
CA PRO A 80 -8.20 -14.65 -2.92
C PRO A 80 -6.69 -14.60 -2.62
N GLU A 81 -6.17 -15.73 -2.15
CA GLU A 81 -4.74 -15.99 -1.97
C GLU A 81 -3.96 -15.69 -3.27
N PRO A 82 -2.75 -15.11 -3.19
CA PRO A 82 -1.92 -14.82 -4.38
C PRO A 82 -1.61 -16.05 -5.25
N SER A 83 -1.77 -17.26 -4.71
CA SER A 83 -1.62 -18.54 -5.41
C SER A 83 -2.78 -18.88 -6.37
N GLN A 84 -3.86 -18.09 -6.38
CA GLN A 84 -5.08 -18.34 -7.17
C GLN A 84 -5.31 -17.34 -8.31
N ARG A 85 -4.33 -16.49 -8.61
CA ARG A 85 -4.40 -15.58 -9.77
C ARG A 85 -3.59 -16.17 -10.93
N SER A 86 -4.22 -17.09 -11.69
CA SER A 86 -3.81 -17.45 -13.05
C SER A 86 -4.01 -16.29 -14.01
#